data_AF-A0A9W7F980-F1
#
_entry.id   AF-A0A9W7F980-F1
#
_cell.length_a   1.000
_cell.length_b   1.000
_cell.length_c   1.000
_cell.angle_alpha   90.00
_cell.angle_beta   90.00
_cell.angle_gamma   90.00
#
_symmetry.space_group_name_H-M   'P 1'
#
loop_
_entity.id
_entity.type
_entity.pdbx_description
1 polymer ?
#
loop_
_entity_poly.entity_id
_entity_poly.type
_entity_poly.pdbx_seq_one_letter_code
_entity_poly.pdbx_strand_id
1 'polypeptide(L)'
;MIAPLLVLLLLQNLTSPHAFSLGVTKASVNEAALNSLRSSSDELFGGDTVPENGVEILNLTTNELAARILTTKTARITETSAIPTILIDTSLPGWGSGVHPTTFLCLSYLVSLASTSSVKKLTDYGCGSGVLGITAKHLQLGPDLKVIGVDIESEALSATRTNWDEHNFPSSPDSLELFHAREVIPGYPISDQDLLLANILIGALCRPSMVAVLVSALKVPDLNGENGGLICFSGIRPDEKDSLEEAYGKYIEFDDSQYVALSASKTPGSLQNYGFDVGDWCRVVGRRKVGKDFSADMSEAAIQ
;
A
#
# COMPACT_ATOMS: atom_id res chain seq x y z
N MET A 1 -26.43 -35.88 -36.61
CA MET A 1 -25.70 -35.66 -35.33
C MET A 1 -24.91 -34.38 -35.48
N ILE A 2 -25.17 -33.43 -34.60
CA ILE A 2 -24.73 -32.03 -34.66
C ILE A 2 -23.34 -31.92 -34.01
N ALA A 3 -22.38 -31.30 -34.72
CA ALA A 3 -21.24 -30.58 -34.14
C ALA A 3 -20.61 -29.66 -35.22
N PRO A 4 -20.53 -28.32 -35.03
CA PRO A 4 -20.26 -27.35 -36.09
C PRO A 4 -18.93 -26.55 -35.95
N LEU A 5 -18.61 -25.82 -37.03
CA LEU A 5 -17.92 -24.52 -37.18
C LEU A 5 -16.61 -24.24 -36.40
N LEU A 6 -15.47 -24.03 -37.09
CA LEU A 6 -15.03 -22.77 -37.73
C LEU A 6 -14.60 -21.69 -36.71
N VAL A 7 -13.29 -21.55 -36.47
CA VAL A 7 -12.69 -20.30 -35.96
C VAL A 7 -11.40 -20.05 -36.73
N LEU A 8 -11.50 -19.25 -37.79
CA LEU A 8 -10.38 -18.60 -38.47
C LEU A 8 -10.73 -17.10 -38.54
N LEU A 9 -9.78 -16.26 -38.08
CA LEU A 9 -9.66 -14.80 -38.24
C LEU A 9 -10.73 -13.87 -37.62
N LEU A 10 -10.29 -13.04 -36.67
CA LEU A 10 -10.39 -11.56 -36.74
C LEU A 10 -9.66 -10.93 -35.53
N LEU A 11 -8.37 -10.66 -35.70
CA LEU A 11 -7.63 -9.67 -34.90
C LEU A 11 -6.90 -8.74 -35.87
N GLN A 12 -7.65 -7.81 -36.47
CA GLN A 12 -7.08 -6.59 -37.04
C GLN A 12 -7.99 -5.39 -36.74
N ASN A 13 -7.40 -4.47 -35.98
CA ASN A 13 -7.55 -3.00 -35.95
C ASN A 13 -8.81 -2.37 -35.34
N LEU A 14 -8.60 -1.54 -34.30
CA LEU A 14 -8.51 -0.06 -34.34
C LEU A 14 -8.27 0.51 -32.90
N THR A 15 -7.05 0.93 -32.53
CA THR A 15 -6.52 2.33 -32.40
C THR A 15 -6.67 3.05 -31.01
N SER A 16 -5.64 2.92 -30.14
CA SER A 16 -4.87 3.92 -29.31
C SER A 16 -5.56 5.08 -28.51
N PRO A 17 -4.97 5.63 -27.39
CA PRO A 17 -3.81 5.22 -26.55
C PRO A 17 -4.09 5.14 -25.01
N HIS A 18 -3.17 4.52 -24.25
CA HIS A 18 -3.07 4.53 -22.76
C HIS A 18 -3.97 3.60 -21.92
N ALA A 19 -4.01 2.30 -22.24
CA ALA A 19 -4.35 1.27 -21.26
C ALA A 19 -3.27 0.19 -21.26
N PHE A 20 -2.30 0.29 -20.34
CA PHE A 20 -1.40 -0.81 -20.02
C PHE A 20 -2.18 -1.86 -19.22
N SER A 21 -2.78 -2.82 -19.92
CA SER A 21 -3.32 -4.04 -19.31
C SER A 21 -2.15 -4.97 -18.95
N LEU A 22 -1.62 -4.83 -17.73
CA LEU A 22 -0.66 -5.77 -17.15
C LEU A 22 -1.43 -6.83 -16.35
N GLY A 23 -1.60 -8.01 -16.96
CA GLY A 23 -2.18 -9.17 -16.28
C GLY A 23 -1.20 -9.75 -15.25
N VAL A 24 -1.31 -9.33 -14.00
CA VAL A 24 -0.62 -9.96 -12.87
C VAL A 24 -1.37 -11.25 -12.53
N THR A 25 -0.74 -12.41 -12.74
CA THR A 25 -1.37 -13.71 -12.43
C THR A 25 -1.02 -14.15 -11.00
N LYS A 26 -1.95 -14.86 -10.35
CA LYS A 26 -1.83 -15.42 -8.98
C LYS A 26 -0.54 -16.24 -8.73
N ALA A 27 0.12 -16.73 -9.78
CA ALA A 27 1.34 -17.52 -9.69
C ALA A 27 2.62 -16.67 -9.46
N SER A 28 2.72 -15.46 -10.02
CA SER A 28 3.95 -14.65 -9.94
C SER A 28 4.15 -14.02 -8.56
N VAL A 29 3.06 -13.66 -7.88
CA VAL A 29 3.11 -13.11 -6.51
C VAL A 29 3.46 -14.20 -5.49
N ASN A 30 3.02 -15.44 -5.73
CA ASN A 30 3.34 -16.59 -4.87
C ASN A 30 4.84 -16.96 -4.94
N GLU A 31 5.48 -17.02 -6.11
CA GLU A 31 6.91 -17.39 -6.16
C GLU A 31 7.84 -16.31 -5.59
N ALA A 32 7.55 -15.03 -5.83
CA ALA A 32 8.31 -13.92 -5.25
C ALA A 32 8.20 -13.87 -3.71
N ALA A 33 6.99 -14.10 -3.17
CA ALA A 33 6.76 -14.17 -1.72
C ALA A 33 7.28 -15.48 -1.09
N LEU A 34 7.26 -16.60 -1.81
CA LEU A 34 7.72 -17.90 -1.30
C LEU A 34 9.25 -18.04 -1.30
N ASN A 35 9.97 -17.36 -2.20
CA ASN A 35 11.44 -17.43 -2.25
C ASN A 35 12.12 -16.63 -1.14
N SER A 36 11.50 -15.55 -0.64
CA SER A 36 12.04 -14.74 0.47
C SER A 36 11.87 -15.39 1.86
N LEU A 37 11.04 -16.42 1.99
CA LEU A 37 10.71 -17.09 3.26
C LEU A 37 11.55 -18.36 3.56
N ARG A 38 12.61 -18.66 2.78
CA ARG A 38 13.41 -19.89 2.91
C ARG A 38 14.81 -19.68 3.55
N SER A 39 14.88 -19.27 4.81
CA SER A 39 16.01 -19.49 5.76
C SER A 39 15.69 -18.70 7.05
N SER A 40 15.86 -19.15 8.28
CA SER A 40 16.62 -20.21 8.93
C SER A 40 16.11 -20.29 10.39
N SER A 41 16.39 -21.41 11.06
CA SER A 41 16.12 -21.72 12.46
C SER A 41 16.96 -20.88 13.44
N ASP A 42 16.32 -20.19 14.40
CA ASP A 42 16.58 -20.27 15.86
C ASP A 42 16.06 -19.04 16.65
N GLU A 43 15.47 -19.35 17.82
CA GLU A 43 15.03 -18.53 18.97
C GLU A 43 14.26 -17.20 18.75
N LEU A 44 12.96 -17.21 19.10
CA LEU A 44 11.98 -16.17 18.81
C LEU A 44 11.47 -15.46 20.08
N PHE A 45 11.81 -14.18 20.23
CA PHE A 45 11.06 -13.21 21.04
C PHE A 45 10.17 -12.37 20.09
N GLY A 46 8.98 -11.99 20.56
CA GLY A 46 7.85 -11.57 19.70
C GLY A 46 8.09 -10.38 18.78
N GLY A 47 7.37 -10.41 17.65
CA GLY A 47 7.49 -9.50 16.51
C GLY A 47 7.52 -10.30 15.20
N ASP A 48 7.10 -9.69 14.08
CA ASP A 48 7.30 -10.27 12.75
C ASP A 48 8.79 -10.59 12.57
N THR A 49 9.14 -11.88 12.43
CA THR A 49 10.53 -12.27 12.24
C THR A 49 10.93 -12.01 10.81
N VAL A 50 11.77 -10.99 10.61
CA VAL A 50 12.34 -10.68 9.29
C VAL A 50 13.40 -11.74 8.93
N PRO A 51 13.37 -12.34 7.74
CA PRO A 51 14.39 -13.29 7.29
C PRO A 51 15.81 -12.69 7.36
N GLU A 52 16.84 -13.53 7.50
CA GLU A 52 18.24 -13.07 7.58
C GLU A 52 18.66 -12.19 6.38
N ASN A 53 18.14 -12.49 5.19
CA ASN A 53 18.39 -11.73 3.96
C ASN A 53 17.47 -10.50 3.78
N GLY A 54 16.58 -10.23 4.75
CA GLY A 54 15.56 -9.19 4.64
C GLY A 54 14.31 -9.62 3.87
N VAL A 55 13.41 -8.66 3.69
CA VAL A 55 12.26 -8.79 2.79
C VAL A 55 12.62 -8.18 1.44
N GLU A 56 12.64 -9.00 0.41
CA GLU A 56 12.91 -8.57 -0.96
C GLU A 56 11.61 -8.26 -1.70
N ILE A 57 11.57 -7.10 -2.37
CA ILE A 57 10.41 -6.64 -3.13
C ILE A 57 10.80 -6.57 -4.59
N LEU A 58 10.21 -7.44 -5.40
CA LEU A 58 10.47 -7.53 -6.82
C LEU A 58 9.53 -6.63 -7.62
N ASN A 59 10.02 -6.07 -8.72
CA ASN A 59 9.17 -5.54 -9.77
C ASN A 59 8.56 -6.71 -10.54
N LEU A 60 7.23 -6.87 -10.46
CA LEU A 60 6.56 -8.02 -11.08
C LEU A 60 6.58 -8.01 -12.62
N THR A 61 6.86 -6.85 -13.24
CA THR A 61 6.97 -6.71 -14.69
C THR A 61 8.35 -7.10 -15.19
N THR A 62 9.41 -6.66 -14.51
CA THR A 62 10.81 -6.93 -14.93
C THR A 62 11.42 -8.15 -14.24
N ASN A 63 10.81 -8.62 -13.16
CA ASN A 63 11.34 -9.62 -12.23
C ASN A 63 12.69 -9.23 -11.60
N GLU A 64 12.97 -7.93 -11.55
CA GLU A 64 14.19 -7.38 -10.92
C GLU A 64 13.90 -6.97 -9.47
N LEU A 65 14.92 -7.05 -8.62
CA LEU A 65 14.83 -6.61 -7.23
C LEU A 65 14.75 -5.09 -7.18
N ALA A 66 13.61 -4.56 -6.73
CA ALA A 66 13.32 -3.13 -6.72
C ALA A 66 13.67 -2.47 -5.38
N ALA A 67 13.48 -3.18 -4.28
CA ALA A 67 13.82 -2.71 -2.94
C ALA A 67 14.03 -3.89 -1.99
N ARG A 68 14.77 -3.67 -0.91
CA ARG A 68 14.97 -4.63 0.17
C ARG A 68 14.73 -3.95 1.51
N ILE A 69 13.95 -4.59 2.38
CA ILE A 69 13.76 -4.15 3.77
C ILE A 69 14.65 -5.00 4.68
N LEU A 70 15.47 -4.34 5.48
CA LEU A 70 16.31 -4.93 6.50
C LEU A 70 15.93 -4.37 7.86
N THR A 71 16.10 -5.18 8.90
CA THR A 71 16.07 -4.70 10.28
C THR A 71 17.46 -4.27 10.71
N THR A 72 17.55 -3.52 11.81
CA THR A 72 18.84 -3.19 12.45
C THR A 72 19.69 -4.44 12.74
N LYS A 73 19.06 -5.61 12.95
CA LYS A 73 19.74 -6.90 13.15
C LYS A 73 20.27 -7.47 11.82
N THR A 74 19.44 -7.51 10.78
CA THR A 74 19.81 -8.12 9.49
C THR A 74 20.76 -7.22 8.67
N ALA A 75 20.65 -5.90 8.80
CA ALA A 75 21.55 -4.95 8.16
C ALA A 75 23.02 -5.12 8.54
N ARG A 76 23.32 -5.72 9.71
CA ARG A 76 24.71 -5.99 10.16
C ARG A 76 25.35 -7.18 9.46
N ILE A 77 24.55 -8.04 8.84
CA ILE A 77 25.00 -9.32 8.26
C ILE A 77 24.74 -9.41 6.75
N THR A 78 23.96 -8.49 6.17
CA THR A 78 23.69 -8.43 4.73
C THR A 78 24.63 -7.43 4.03
N GLU A 79 25.32 -7.86 2.97
CA GLU A 79 26.02 -6.92 2.08
C GLU A 79 25.01 -6.04 1.33
N THR A 80 25.17 -4.72 1.41
CA THR A 80 24.30 -3.76 0.72
C THR A 80 24.80 -3.53 -0.71
N SER A 81 24.00 -3.93 -1.69
CA SER A 81 24.23 -3.66 -3.12
C SER A 81 23.65 -2.30 -3.53
N ALA A 82 23.76 -1.93 -4.81
CA ALA A 82 23.20 -0.69 -5.40
C ALA A 82 21.65 -0.58 -5.39
N ILE A 83 20.96 -1.44 -4.65
CA ILE A 83 19.50 -1.56 -4.61
C ILE A 83 18.99 -0.78 -3.38
N PRO A 84 17.86 -0.03 -3.49
CA PRO A 84 17.29 0.67 -2.35
C PRO A 84 17.11 -0.26 -1.15
N THR A 85 17.83 0.05 -0.07
CA THR A 85 17.82 -0.70 1.18
C THR A 85 17.12 0.15 2.24
N ILE A 86 16.00 -0.36 2.73
CA ILE A 86 15.13 0.28 3.73
C ILE A 86 15.43 -0.35 5.08
N LEU A 87 15.87 0.45 6.04
CA LEU A 87 16.18 0.03 7.41
C LEU A 87 14.97 0.28 8.31
N ILE A 88 14.46 -0.75 8.96
CA ILE A 88 13.34 -0.65 9.91
C ILE A 88 13.77 -1.23 11.26
N ASP A 89 13.77 -0.41 12.30
CA ASP A 89 13.95 -0.90 13.67
C ASP A 89 12.64 -1.51 14.17
N THR A 90 12.55 -2.83 14.09
CA THR A 90 11.37 -3.60 14.56
C THR A 90 11.32 -3.77 16.07
N SER A 91 12.31 -3.24 16.82
CA SER A 91 12.24 -3.17 18.29
C SER A 91 11.44 -1.96 18.78
N LEU A 92 11.19 -0.98 17.90
CA LEU A 92 10.35 0.17 18.18
C LEU A 92 8.85 -0.19 18.05
N PRO A 93 7.96 0.51 18.78
CA PRO A 93 6.52 0.31 18.69
C PRO A 93 5.98 0.70 17.30
N GLY A 94 5.06 -0.09 16.74
CA GLY A 94 4.46 0.15 15.44
C GLY A 94 4.59 -1.05 14.51
N TRP A 95 3.50 -1.38 13.80
CA TRP A 95 3.45 -2.52 12.88
C TRP A 95 4.08 -2.17 11.52
N GLY A 96 4.47 -3.19 10.75
CA GLY A 96 4.98 -3.01 9.38
C GLY A 96 6.46 -3.33 9.23
N SER A 97 6.83 -4.58 9.49
CA SER A 97 8.17 -5.12 9.20
C SER A 97 8.43 -5.34 7.70
N GLY A 98 7.36 -5.36 6.89
CA GLY A 98 7.37 -5.78 5.49
C GLY A 98 7.01 -7.25 5.26
N VAL A 99 7.04 -8.09 6.31
CA VAL A 99 6.81 -9.55 6.20
C VAL A 99 5.33 -9.88 6.06
N HIS A 100 4.46 -9.16 6.76
CA HIS A 100 3.03 -9.42 6.72
C HIS A 100 2.47 -9.20 5.31
N PRO A 101 1.58 -10.08 4.79
CA PRO A 101 1.05 -9.98 3.43
C PRO A 101 0.46 -8.61 3.12
N THR A 102 -0.20 -7.98 4.08
CA THR A 102 -0.86 -6.68 3.88
C THR A 102 0.14 -5.57 3.61
N THR A 103 1.29 -5.55 4.30
CA THR A 103 2.38 -4.62 4.04
C THR A 103 3.05 -4.93 2.70
N PHE A 104 3.35 -6.21 2.42
CA PHE A 104 3.94 -6.64 1.15
C PHE A 104 3.09 -6.26 -0.07
N LEU A 105 1.77 -6.39 0.04
CA LEU A 105 0.80 -6.00 -0.98
C LEU A 105 0.90 -4.50 -1.32
N CYS A 106 1.01 -3.62 -0.32
CA CYS A 106 1.23 -2.19 -0.54
C CYS A 106 2.62 -1.90 -1.14
N LEU A 107 3.68 -2.57 -0.65
CA LEU A 107 5.04 -2.42 -1.17
C LEU A 107 5.13 -2.79 -2.66
N SER A 108 4.52 -3.91 -3.05
CA SER A 108 4.45 -4.33 -4.46
C SER A 108 3.69 -3.33 -5.33
N TYR A 109 2.70 -2.63 -4.78
CA TYR A 109 1.99 -1.56 -5.49
C TYR A 109 2.90 -0.36 -5.71
N LEU A 110 3.63 0.08 -4.68
CA LEU A 110 4.59 1.19 -4.80
C LEU A 110 5.65 0.92 -5.86
N VAL A 111 6.19 -0.30 -5.90
CA VAL A 111 7.15 -0.71 -6.94
C VAL A 111 6.54 -0.63 -8.33
N SER A 112 5.26 -0.99 -8.50
CA SER A 112 4.58 -0.88 -9.80
C SER A 112 4.43 0.57 -10.29
N LEU A 113 4.44 1.55 -9.38
CA LEU A 113 4.28 2.97 -9.69
C LEU A 113 5.61 3.70 -9.99
N ALA A 114 6.75 3.13 -9.55
CA ALA A 114 8.04 3.82 -9.54
C ALA A 114 8.52 4.31 -10.91
N SER A 115 8.06 3.70 -12.01
CA SER A 115 8.46 4.08 -13.37
C SER A 115 7.38 4.82 -14.15
N THR A 116 6.16 4.92 -13.62
CA THR A 116 4.98 5.34 -14.40
C THR A 116 4.22 6.50 -13.77
N SER A 117 4.60 6.93 -12.57
CA SER A 117 3.88 7.96 -11.82
C SER A 117 4.81 9.05 -11.33
N SER A 118 4.25 10.25 -11.15
CA SER A 118 4.93 11.38 -10.49
C SER A 118 4.06 11.81 -9.31
N VAL A 119 4.29 11.14 -8.18
CA VAL A 119 3.57 11.38 -6.92
C VAL A 119 4.26 12.53 -6.20
N LYS A 120 3.53 13.63 -5.94
CA LYS A 120 4.06 14.76 -5.15
C LYS A 120 3.66 14.66 -3.69
N LYS A 121 2.44 14.19 -3.40
CA LYS A 121 1.96 13.98 -2.03
C LYS A 121 1.48 12.54 -1.85
N LEU A 122 2.05 11.87 -0.87
CA LEU A 122 1.65 10.54 -0.42
C LEU A 122 1.18 10.59 1.03
N THR A 123 0.04 9.99 1.33
CA THR A 123 -0.38 9.70 2.70
C THR A 123 -0.25 8.21 2.98
N ASP A 124 0.39 7.86 4.08
CA ASP A 124 0.45 6.52 4.67
C ASP A 124 -0.45 6.52 5.92
N TYR A 125 -1.68 6.01 5.78
CA TYR A 125 -2.70 6.02 6.81
C TYR A 125 -2.69 4.69 7.58
N GLY A 126 -2.34 4.76 8.86
CA GLY A 126 -1.86 3.62 9.66
C GLY A 126 -0.37 3.38 9.44
N CYS A 127 0.46 4.43 9.56
CA CYS A 127 1.85 4.38 9.11
C CYS A 127 2.74 3.43 9.92
N GLY A 128 2.41 3.12 11.18
CA GLY A 128 3.12 2.12 11.96
C GLY A 128 4.63 2.38 12.07
N SER A 129 5.44 1.50 11.48
CA SER A 129 6.90 1.63 11.39
C SER A 129 7.39 2.70 10.39
N GLY A 130 6.51 3.21 9.54
CA GLY A 130 6.84 4.14 8.45
C GLY A 130 7.30 3.47 7.15
N VAL A 131 7.31 2.13 7.09
CA VAL A 131 7.94 1.36 6.00
C VAL A 131 7.40 1.73 4.62
N LEU A 132 6.10 2.00 4.46
CA LEU A 132 5.53 2.31 3.15
C LEU A 132 5.94 3.71 2.66
N GLY A 133 5.85 4.71 3.54
CA GLY A 133 6.32 6.07 3.26
C GLY A 133 7.81 6.14 2.93
N ILE A 134 8.65 5.46 3.73
CA ILE A 134 10.09 5.36 3.51
C ILE A 134 10.40 4.66 2.17
N THR A 135 9.70 3.56 1.88
CA THR A 135 9.84 2.84 0.60
C THR A 135 9.50 3.75 -0.58
N ALA A 136 8.40 4.48 -0.51
CA ALA A 136 8.00 5.41 -1.58
C ALA A 136 9.06 6.49 -1.84
N LYS A 137 9.71 6.99 -0.78
CA LYS A 137 10.80 7.96 -0.88
C LYS A 137 12.04 7.35 -1.54
N HIS A 138 12.40 6.13 -1.17
CA HIS A 138 13.51 5.38 -1.77
C HIS A 138 13.29 5.05 -3.25
N LEU A 139 12.07 4.66 -3.61
CA LEU A 139 11.67 4.39 -4.99
C LEU A 139 11.54 5.65 -5.85
N GLN A 140 11.70 6.84 -5.25
CA GLN A 140 11.65 8.14 -5.93
C GLN A 140 10.36 8.31 -6.76
N LEU A 141 9.20 7.97 -6.19
CA LEU A 141 7.90 8.08 -6.89
C LEU A 141 7.60 9.50 -7.39
N GLY A 142 8.30 10.50 -6.87
CA GLY A 142 8.40 11.84 -7.45
C GLY A 142 9.61 12.58 -6.88
N PRO A 143 10.15 13.58 -7.60
CA PRO A 143 11.37 14.29 -7.22
C PRO A 143 11.25 15.02 -5.87
N ASP A 144 10.07 15.56 -5.58
CA ASP A 144 9.77 16.33 -4.37
C ASP A 144 8.67 15.66 -3.54
N LEU A 145 8.68 14.32 -3.47
CA LEU A 145 7.64 13.56 -2.78
C LEU A 145 7.54 13.96 -1.30
N LYS A 146 6.45 14.58 -0.90
CA LYS A 146 6.07 14.77 0.51
C LYS A 146 5.33 13.53 1.00
N VAL A 147 5.79 12.95 2.10
CA VAL A 147 5.12 11.85 2.80
C VAL A 147 4.40 12.40 4.01
N ILE A 148 3.14 12.00 4.19
CA ILE A 148 2.35 12.28 5.38
C ILE A 148 2.04 10.94 6.05
N GLY A 149 2.50 10.75 7.28
CA GLY A 149 2.13 9.59 8.10
C GLY A 149 0.99 9.93 9.04
N VAL A 150 -0.01 9.05 9.13
CA VAL A 150 -1.11 9.19 10.09
C VAL A 150 -1.21 7.90 10.91
N ASP A 151 -1.29 8.02 12.23
CA ASP A 151 -1.50 6.87 13.11
C ASP A 151 -2.32 7.24 14.35
N ILE A 152 -2.99 6.25 14.96
CA ILE A 152 -3.73 6.42 16.21
C ILE A 152 -2.82 6.23 17.44
N GLU A 153 -1.64 5.63 17.25
CA GLU A 153 -0.65 5.43 18.31
C GLU A 153 0.48 6.46 18.18
N SER A 154 0.62 7.35 19.17
CA SER A 154 1.69 8.36 19.22
C SER A 154 3.08 7.72 19.21
N GLU A 155 3.20 6.54 19.80
CA GLU A 155 4.39 5.72 19.81
C GLU A 155 4.79 5.25 18.40
N ALA A 156 3.82 4.87 17.57
CA ALA A 156 4.06 4.50 16.17
C ALA A 156 4.52 5.70 15.33
N LEU A 157 3.97 6.89 15.56
CA LEU A 157 4.46 8.12 14.92
C LEU A 157 5.93 8.40 15.30
N SER A 158 6.28 8.19 16.57
CA SER A 158 7.67 8.36 17.04
C SER A 158 8.60 7.35 16.37
N ALA A 159 8.18 6.09 16.25
CA ALA A 159 8.94 5.06 15.55
C ALA A 159 9.09 5.34 14.05
N THR A 160 8.02 5.79 13.39
CA THR A 160 8.05 6.24 11.99
C THR A 160 9.10 7.34 11.80
N ARG A 161 9.15 8.33 12.69
CA ARG A 161 10.18 9.39 12.66
C ARG A 161 11.58 8.82 12.82
N THR A 162 11.80 7.97 13.83
CA THR A 162 13.11 7.35 14.08
C THR A 162 13.58 6.54 12.87
N ASN A 163 12.73 5.66 12.32
CA ASN A 163 13.06 4.90 11.12
C ASN A 163 13.31 5.80 9.91
N TRP A 164 12.55 6.88 9.76
CA TRP A 164 12.79 7.84 8.67
C TRP A 164 14.16 8.50 8.75
N ASP A 165 14.60 8.86 9.96
CA ASP A 165 15.87 9.57 10.19
C ASP A 165 17.11 8.71 9.87
N GLU A 166 16.97 7.37 9.79
CA GLU A 166 18.04 6.46 9.36
C GLU A 166 18.42 6.58 7.87
N HIS A 167 17.60 7.24 7.04
CA HIS A 167 17.72 7.21 5.58
C HIS A 167 18.29 8.49 4.95
N ASN A 168 18.86 9.40 5.75
CA ASN A 168 19.42 10.70 5.29
C ASN A 168 18.45 11.53 4.41
N PHE A 169 17.15 11.32 4.54
CA PHE A 169 16.15 12.14 3.87
C PHE A 169 16.11 13.54 4.47
N PRO A 170 15.65 14.57 3.74
CA PRO A 170 15.53 15.90 4.29
C PRO A 170 14.67 15.91 5.56
N SER A 171 15.20 16.47 6.65
CA SER A 171 14.48 16.68 7.91
C SER A 171 13.64 17.96 7.82
N SER A 172 12.64 17.96 6.94
CA SER A 172 11.70 19.08 6.78
C SER A 172 10.25 18.59 6.72
N PRO A 173 9.28 19.44 7.11
CA PRO A 173 7.84 19.17 6.91
C PRO A 173 7.44 18.99 5.44
N ASP A 174 8.28 19.43 4.50
CA ASP A 174 8.10 19.20 3.07
C ASP A 174 8.50 17.78 2.64
N SER A 175 9.22 17.05 3.50
CA SER A 175 9.69 15.69 3.25
C SER A 175 8.86 14.65 4.01
N LEU A 176 8.72 14.81 5.34
CA LEU A 176 7.87 13.99 6.19
C LEU A 176 7.10 14.87 7.17
N GLU A 177 5.79 14.69 7.23
CA GLU A 177 4.90 15.27 8.24
C GLU A 177 4.07 14.15 8.89
N LEU A 178 3.85 14.24 10.19
CA LEU A 178 3.19 13.19 10.98
C LEU A 178 2.02 13.78 11.75
N PHE A 179 0.87 13.10 11.72
CA PHE A 179 -0.32 13.52 12.44
C PHE A 179 -0.91 12.37 13.24
N HIS A 180 -1.33 12.64 14.46
CA HIS A 180 -2.19 11.73 15.18
C HIS A 180 -3.57 11.70 14.50
N ALA A 181 -4.21 10.53 14.40
CA ALA A 181 -5.49 10.37 13.69
C ALA A 181 -6.63 11.27 14.22
N ARG A 182 -6.52 11.72 15.48
CA ARG A 182 -7.45 12.70 16.11
C ARG A 182 -7.32 14.13 15.58
N GLU A 183 -6.19 14.46 14.97
CA GLU A 183 -5.93 15.76 14.35
C GLU A 183 -6.45 15.81 12.91
N VAL A 184 -6.78 14.64 12.35
CA VAL A 184 -7.21 14.50 10.96
C VAL A 184 -8.72 14.49 10.88
N ILE A 185 -9.26 15.46 10.15
CA ILE A 185 -10.67 15.60 9.80
C ILE A 185 -10.82 15.63 8.27
N PRO A 186 -12.03 15.48 7.72
CA PRO A 186 -12.22 15.53 6.28
C PRO A 186 -11.67 16.84 5.66
N GLY A 187 -10.65 16.70 4.80
CA GLY A 187 -10.01 17.81 4.09
C GLY A 187 -8.93 18.58 4.87
N TYR A 188 -8.59 18.19 6.10
CA TYR A 188 -7.56 18.86 6.90
C TYR A 188 -6.90 17.92 7.94
N PRO A 189 -5.58 18.01 8.20
CA PRO A 189 -4.57 18.79 7.46
C PRO A 189 -4.15 18.11 6.15
N ILE A 190 -4.66 16.91 5.89
CA ILE A 190 -4.38 16.17 4.66
C ILE A 190 -5.35 16.55 3.54
N SER A 191 -4.80 17.02 2.43
CA SER A 191 -5.55 17.35 1.22
C SER A 191 -4.69 17.15 -0.03
N ASP A 192 -5.34 17.04 -1.18
CA ASP A 192 -4.72 16.95 -2.50
C ASP A 192 -3.67 15.85 -2.63
N GLN A 193 -3.93 14.69 -2.01
CA GLN A 193 -3.03 13.54 -2.08
C GLN A 193 -3.08 12.91 -3.47
N ASP A 194 -1.92 12.78 -4.11
CA ASP A 194 -1.81 12.05 -5.39
C ASP A 194 -1.92 10.53 -5.13
N LEU A 195 -1.43 10.07 -3.98
CA LEU A 195 -1.50 8.67 -3.55
C LEU A 195 -1.83 8.56 -2.05
N LEU A 196 -2.77 7.71 -1.70
CA LEU A 196 -3.08 7.34 -0.32
C LEU A 196 -2.95 5.83 -0.16
N LEU A 197 -2.17 5.39 0.82
CA LEU A 197 -2.08 4.00 1.25
C LEU A 197 -2.85 3.88 2.56
N ALA A 198 -3.81 2.96 2.63
CA ALA A 198 -4.57 2.67 3.85
C ALA A 198 -4.44 1.18 4.16
N ASN A 199 -3.43 0.83 4.96
CA ASN A 199 -3.19 -0.54 5.41
C ASN A 199 -3.73 -0.72 6.83
N ILE A 200 -5.05 -0.65 6.96
CA ILE A 200 -5.76 -0.75 8.23
C ILE A 200 -6.96 -1.70 8.08
N LEU A 201 -7.49 -2.18 9.20
CA LEU A 201 -8.55 -3.19 9.18
C LEU A 201 -9.86 -2.67 8.56
N ILE A 202 -10.59 -3.55 7.87
CA ILE A 202 -11.86 -3.24 7.20
C ILE A 202 -12.86 -2.51 8.11
N GLY A 203 -12.93 -2.91 9.38
CA GLY A 203 -13.88 -2.34 10.34
C GLY A 203 -13.63 -0.85 10.62
N ALA A 204 -12.41 -0.36 10.41
CA ALA A 204 -12.11 1.07 10.43
C ALA A 204 -12.38 1.72 9.07
N LEU A 205 -11.98 1.08 7.97
CA LEU A 205 -12.17 1.58 6.60
C LEU A 205 -13.63 1.84 6.26
N CYS A 206 -14.54 0.93 6.61
CA CYS A 206 -15.96 1.07 6.28
C CYS A 206 -16.71 2.05 7.21
N ARG A 207 -16.05 2.68 8.19
CA ARG A 207 -16.72 3.70 9.02
C ARG A 207 -16.98 4.95 8.17
N PRO A 208 -18.19 5.55 8.20
CA PRO A 208 -18.49 6.74 7.42
C PRO A 208 -17.53 7.91 7.66
N SER A 209 -17.04 8.07 8.90
CA SER A 209 -16.03 9.09 9.24
C SER A 209 -14.66 8.80 8.61
N MET A 210 -14.28 7.54 8.43
CA MET A 210 -13.05 7.17 7.75
C MET A 210 -13.18 7.35 6.24
N VAL A 211 -14.31 6.93 5.66
CA VAL A 211 -14.63 7.20 4.24
C VAL A 211 -14.52 8.70 3.96
N ALA A 212 -15.09 9.53 4.82
CA ALA A 212 -15.01 10.98 4.75
C ALA A 212 -13.57 11.50 4.68
N VAL A 213 -12.73 11.05 5.63
CA VAL A 213 -11.33 11.48 5.73
C VAL A 213 -10.55 11.07 4.50
N LEU A 214 -10.59 9.80 4.12
CA LEU A 214 -9.77 9.28 3.02
C LEU A 214 -10.22 9.85 1.66
N VAL A 215 -11.53 9.96 1.40
CA VAL A 215 -12.04 10.51 0.14
C VAL A 215 -11.72 12.00 0.02
N SER A 216 -11.93 12.79 1.07
CA SER A 216 -11.65 14.23 1.04
C SER A 216 -10.16 14.55 0.97
N ALA A 217 -9.28 13.66 1.44
CA ALA A 217 -7.84 13.81 1.34
C ALA A 217 -7.32 13.65 -0.10
N LEU A 218 -7.95 12.80 -0.91
CA LEU A 218 -7.51 12.51 -2.28
C LEU A 218 -7.64 13.72 -3.19
N LYS A 219 -6.69 13.90 -4.09
CA LYS A 219 -6.75 14.93 -5.15
C LYS A 219 -7.98 14.76 -6.03
N VAL A 220 -8.70 15.86 -6.27
CA VAL A 220 -9.83 15.89 -7.21
C VAL A 220 -9.29 15.71 -8.65
N PRO A 221 -9.90 14.84 -9.48
CA PRO A 221 -9.52 14.72 -10.88
C PRO A 221 -9.77 16.01 -11.65
N ASP A 222 -9.10 16.16 -12.79
CA ASP A 222 -9.39 17.23 -13.74
C ASP A 222 -10.77 17.04 -14.42
N LEU A 223 -11.16 18.01 -15.24
CA LEU A 223 -12.48 18.03 -15.91
C LEU A 223 -12.72 16.83 -16.84
N ASN A 224 -11.66 16.17 -17.31
CA ASN A 224 -11.76 14.98 -18.15
C ASN A 224 -11.85 13.69 -17.32
N GLY A 225 -11.77 13.79 -15.99
CA GLY A 225 -11.71 12.65 -15.09
C GLY A 225 -10.34 12.02 -14.97
N GLU A 226 -9.32 12.68 -15.48
CA GLU A 226 -7.95 12.22 -15.40
C GLU A 226 -7.29 12.78 -14.12
N ASN A 227 -6.17 12.17 -13.72
CA ASN A 227 -5.30 12.71 -12.67
C ASN A 227 -5.91 12.84 -11.26
N GLY A 228 -7.04 12.18 -10.98
CA GLY A 228 -7.58 12.04 -9.63
C GLY A 228 -6.64 11.22 -8.73
N GLY A 229 -6.66 11.52 -7.42
CA GLY A 229 -5.83 10.82 -6.45
C GLY A 229 -6.09 9.32 -6.44
N LEU A 230 -5.02 8.54 -6.30
CA LEU A 230 -5.06 7.08 -6.18
C LEU A 230 -5.17 6.67 -4.72
N ILE A 231 -5.89 5.60 -4.45
CA ILE A 231 -5.96 4.98 -3.13
C ILE A 231 -5.69 3.48 -3.23
N CYS A 232 -4.84 2.98 -2.34
CA CYS A 232 -4.52 1.57 -2.18
C CYS A 232 -4.95 1.12 -0.79
N PHE A 233 -5.94 0.24 -0.74
CA PHE A 233 -6.41 -0.39 0.47
C PHE A 233 -5.72 -1.74 0.66
N SER A 234 -5.33 -2.02 1.90
CA SER A 234 -4.82 -3.31 2.37
C SER A 234 -5.28 -3.53 3.82
N GLY A 235 -4.98 -4.67 4.42
CA GLY A 235 -5.56 -5.04 5.72
C GLY A 235 -7.01 -5.54 5.59
N ILE A 236 -7.36 -6.06 4.41
CA ILE A 236 -8.70 -6.52 4.05
C ILE A 236 -8.63 -7.98 3.62
N ARG A 237 -9.63 -8.77 3.98
CA ARG A 237 -9.82 -10.15 3.51
C ARG A 237 -10.53 -10.18 2.15
N PRO A 238 -10.30 -11.19 1.28
CA PRO A 238 -10.98 -11.28 -0.01
C PRO A 238 -12.51 -11.20 0.05
N ASP A 239 -13.13 -11.78 1.07
CA ASP A 239 -14.58 -11.76 1.32
C ASP A 239 -15.11 -10.44 1.89
N GLU A 240 -14.21 -9.54 2.30
CA GLU A 240 -14.54 -8.19 2.80
C GLU A 240 -14.49 -7.12 1.69
N LYS A 241 -14.03 -7.48 0.47
CA LYS A 241 -13.91 -6.56 -0.67
C LYS A 241 -15.24 -5.86 -0.98
N ASP A 242 -16.33 -6.61 -1.04
CA ASP A 242 -17.64 -6.06 -1.43
C ASP A 242 -18.10 -4.97 -0.45
N SER A 243 -17.84 -5.12 0.85
CA SER A 243 -18.16 -4.11 1.86
C SER A 243 -17.32 -2.84 1.71
N LEU A 244 -16.06 -2.96 1.30
CA LEU A 244 -15.23 -1.81 0.97
C LEU A 244 -15.80 -1.10 -0.27
N GLU A 245 -16.15 -1.86 -1.31
CA GLU A 245 -16.65 -1.30 -2.57
C GLU A 245 -18.00 -0.62 -2.40
N GLU A 246 -18.86 -1.14 -1.53
CA GLU A 246 -20.10 -0.48 -1.15
C GLU A 246 -19.82 0.87 -0.46
N ALA A 247 -18.89 0.90 0.51
CA ALA A 247 -18.59 2.11 1.28
C ALA A 247 -17.95 3.23 0.43
N TYR A 248 -17.08 2.87 -0.51
CA TYR A 248 -16.29 3.84 -1.29
C TYR A 248 -16.76 4.02 -2.72
N GLY A 249 -17.53 3.09 -3.29
CA GLY A 249 -17.88 3.02 -4.71
C GLY A 249 -18.65 4.24 -5.23
N LYS A 250 -19.31 5.00 -4.34
CA LYS A 250 -19.87 6.30 -4.71
C LYS A 250 -18.79 7.27 -5.20
N TYR A 251 -17.63 7.30 -4.56
CA TYR A 251 -16.56 8.29 -4.73
C TYR A 251 -15.31 7.77 -5.45
N ILE A 252 -15.08 6.46 -5.38
CA ILE A 252 -13.90 5.78 -5.93
C ILE A 252 -14.33 4.92 -7.11
N GLU A 253 -13.53 4.97 -8.17
CA GLU A 253 -13.55 4.03 -9.29
C GLU A 253 -12.48 2.97 -9.04
N PHE A 254 -12.91 1.74 -8.81
CA PHE A 254 -12.01 0.63 -8.51
C PHE A 254 -11.40 0.05 -9.78
N ASP A 255 -10.12 -0.32 -9.68
CA ASP A 255 -9.38 -0.96 -10.77
C ASP A 255 -9.15 -2.44 -10.42
N ASP A 256 -10.03 -3.30 -10.95
CA ASP A 256 -9.95 -4.75 -10.75
C ASP A 256 -8.65 -5.35 -11.29
N SER A 257 -7.96 -4.69 -12.24
CA SER A 257 -6.67 -5.17 -12.76
C SER A 257 -5.55 -5.08 -11.70
N GLN A 258 -5.74 -4.26 -10.67
CA GLN A 258 -4.80 -4.05 -9.58
C GLN A 258 -5.11 -4.91 -8.34
N TYR A 259 -6.18 -5.70 -8.37
CA TYR A 259 -6.53 -6.62 -7.30
C TYR A 259 -5.49 -7.73 -7.17
N VAL A 260 -4.96 -7.92 -5.97
CA VAL A 260 -4.01 -9.00 -5.64
C VAL A 260 -4.36 -9.55 -4.28
N ALA A 261 -4.32 -10.88 -4.14
CA ALA A 261 -4.48 -11.56 -2.86
C ALA A 261 -3.27 -12.44 -2.53
N LEU A 262 -2.90 -12.47 -1.26
CA LEU A 262 -1.81 -13.25 -0.70
C LEU A 262 -2.26 -13.96 0.57
N SER A 263 -1.72 -15.14 0.83
CA SER A 263 -2.03 -15.94 2.01
C SER A 263 -0.87 -15.93 2.99
N ALA A 264 -1.15 -15.75 4.28
CA ALA A 264 -0.22 -16.06 5.36
C ALA A 264 -0.56 -17.40 6.01
N SER A 265 0.45 -18.22 6.24
CA SER A 265 0.34 -19.45 7.01
C SER A 265 1.02 -19.30 8.36
N LYS A 266 0.52 -20.00 9.38
CA LYS A 266 1.13 -20.00 10.71
C LYS A 266 2.57 -20.53 10.66
N THR A 267 3.51 -19.74 11.15
CA THR A 267 4.91 -20.17 11.32
C THR A 267 5.09 -20.76 12.73
N PRO A 268 5.56 -22.02 12.87
CA PRO A 268 5.85 -22.59 14.17
C PRO A 268 6.84 -21.71 14.96
N GLY A 269 6.48 -21.34 16.20
CA GLY A 269 7.32 -20.52 17.07
C GLY A 269 7.10 -19.01 16.99
N SER A 270 6.31 -18.49 16.04
CA SER A 270 5.93 -17.07 16.07
C SER A 270 5.02 -16.79 17.27
N LEU A 271 5.30 -15.71 18.01
CA LEU A 271 4.41 -15.23 19.07
C LEU A 271 3.12 -14.74 18.40
N GLN A 272 2.06 -15.56 18.51
CA GLN A 272 0.71 -15.19 18.10
C GLN A 272 0.29 -13.96 18.87
N ASN A 273 0.21 -12.83 18.19
CA ASN A 273 -0.49 -11.68 18.70
C ASN A 273 -1.64 -11.39 17.72
N TYR A 274 -2.83 -11.81 18.15
CA TYR A 274 -4.17 -11.37 17.71
C TYR A 274 -4.96 -12.18 16.66
N GLY A 275 -4.44 -13.27 16.08
CA GLY A 275 -5.23 -14.10 15.15
C GLY A 275 -5.54 -13.43 13.80
N PHE A 276 -4.87 -12.30 13.53
CA PHE A 276 -4.87 -11.56 12.25
C PHE A 276 -3.57 -11.81 11.47
N ASP A 277 -2.74 -12.75 11.89
CA ASP A 277 -1.43 -13.06 11.31
C ASP A 277 -1.47 -14.16 10.24
N VAL A 278 -2.63 -14.78 10.06
CA VAL A 278 -2.84 -15.93 9.16
C VAL A 278 -4.09 -15.76 8.31
N GLY A 279 -4.15 -16.48 7.19
CA GLY A 279 -5.25 -16.47 6.23
C GLY A 279 -4.98 -15.57 5.02
N ASP A 280 -6.01 -15.39 4.20
CA ASP A 280 -5.92 -14.64 2.96
C ASP A 280 -6.10 -13.15 3.20
N TRP A 281 -5.33 -12.34 2.48
CA TRP A 281 -5.35 -10.88 2.52
C TRP A 281 -5.35 -10.37 1.10
N CYS A 282 -6.01 -9.25 0.85
CA CYS A 282 -6.03 -8.65 -0.47
C CYS A 282 -5.75 -7.14 -0.45
N ARG A 283 -5.27 -6.68 -1.60
CA ARG A 283 -5.16 -5.28 -1.96
C ARG A 283 -6.28 -4.92 -2.93
N VAL A 284 -6.89 -3.77 -2.69
CA VAL A 284 -7.85 -3.14 -3.60
C VAL A 284 -7.37 -1.74 -3.92
N VAL A 285 -7.35 -1.36 -5.20
CA VAL A 285 -6.88 -0.04 -5.66
C VAL A 285 -8.01 0.66 -6.38
N GLY A 286 -8.07 1.98 -6.24
CA GLY A 286 -8.99 2.81 -7.01
C GLY A 286 -8.53 4.25 -7.17
N ARG A 287 -9.31 5.01 -7.92
CA ARG A 287 -9.09 6.42 -8.22
C ARG A 287 -10.30 7.26 -7.83
N ARG A 288 -10.09 8.48 -7.33
CA ARG A 288 -11.17 9.43 -7.05
C ARG A 288 -11.92 9.81 -8.34
N LYS A 289 -13.25 9.72 -8.31
CA LYS A 289 -14.18 10.09 -9.40
C LYS A 289 -14.37 11.62 -9.52
N VAL A 290 -14.78 12.07 -10.72
CA VAL A 290 -15.20 13.47 -10.98
C VAL A 290 -16.53 13.78 -10.30
N GLY A 291 -16.67 15.01 -9.81
CA GLY A 291 -17.98 15.61 -9.55
C GLY A 291 -18.74 15.09 -8.33
N LYS A 292 -18.14 14.24 -7.50
CA LYS A 292 -18.72 13.81 -6.23
C LYS A 292 -17.89 14.34 -5.08
N ASP A 293 -18.36 15.47 -4.54
CA ASP A 293 -17.78 16.07 -3.35
C ASP A 293 -18.45 15.48 -2.11
N PHE A 294 -17.69 14.67 -1.37
CA PHE A 294 -18.11 14.11 -0.10
C PHE A 294 -18.63 15.20 0.85
N SER A 295 -18.01 16.39 0.85
CA SER A 295 -18.41 17.50 1.72
C SER A 295 -19.79 18.03 1.35
N ALA A 296 -20.11 18.08 0.06
CA ALA A 296 -21.44 18.48 -0.42
C ALA A 296 -22.49 17.43 -0.07
N ASP A 297 -22.19 16.16 -0.33
CA ASP A 297 -23.09 15.04 -0.01
C ASP A 297 -23.45 14.96 1.49
N MET A 298 -22.46 15.19 2.37
CA MET A 298 -22.70 15.23 3.81
C MET A 298 -23.46 16.47 4.26
N SER A 299 -23.21 17.61 3.60
CA SER A 299 -23.95 18.85 3.89
C SER A 299 -25.43 18.69 3.55
N GLU A 300 -25.75 18.06 2.41
CA GLU A 300 -27.13 17.75 2.03
C GLU A 300 -27.79 16.75 2.99
N ALA A 301 -27.08 15.69 3.38
CA ALA A 301 -27.59 14.70 4.34
C ALA A 301 -27.82 15.27 5.75
N ALA A 302 -27.03 16.25 6.18
CA ALA A 302 -27.19 16.89 7.49
C ALA A 302 -28.40 17.85 7.56
N ILE A 303 -28.96 18.23 6.41
CA ILE A 303 -30.13 19.13 6.31
C ILE A 303 -31.45 18.32 6.25
N GLN A 304 -31.39 17.01 5.98
CA GLN A 304 -32.55 16.11 5.92
C GLN A 304 -32.88 15.51 7.30
#